data_AF-A0A7Y5RM15-F1
#
_entry.id   AF-A0A7Y5RM15-F1
#
_cell.length_a   1.000
_cell.length_b   1.000
_cell.length_c   1.000
_cell.angle_alpha   90.00
_cell.angle_beta   90.00
_cell.angle_gamma   90.00
#
_symmetry.space_group_name_H-M   'P 1'
#
loop_
_entity.id
_entity.type
_entity.pdbx_description
1 polymer ?
#
loop_
_entity_poly.entity_id
_entity_poly.type
_entity_poly.pdbx_seq_one_letter_code
_entity_poly.pdbx_strand_id
1 'polypeptide(L)'
;MTGDHSADEARLLLLHHVDRSLTGPLEDPAVLAAVVGVERLVVATRSTDATVLRLALEGRLTARDAPTADLERVAELVAEAENHVVAGLVRRGEGLPADAAVVNADAGGYEITTDATLLRAAVRAAQRSIDAMPYYGARYGARGSRFATTDSAWLVSLAWLDEAGAVRQVQWLARVLAARGMPSWLLEIHLDELVGEVRSVADPGTVGALPAAAAALASARRRHVDDELLEAADAWALEAVEAVEGAVDALPVPRAGALMAAAVADARSGVTRDDTALLDWLTDGERVPDPVATALLEVHRRIIDEAR
;
A
#
# COMPACT_ATOMS: atom_id res chain seq x y z
N MET A 1 -0.98 -34.90 -11.61
CA MET A 1 -0.44 -35.46 -10.35
C MET A 1 0.59 -34.54 -9.67
N THR A 2 1.14 -33.52 -10.33
CA THR A 2 2.12 -32.58 -9.74
C THR A 2 1.50 -31.36 -9.03
N GLY A 3 0.31 -30.91 -9.44
CA GLY A 3 -0.35 -29.74 -8.84
C GLY A 3 -0.81 -29.95 -7.40
N ASP A 4 -1.37 -31.11 -7.08
CA ASP A 4 -1.92 -31.42 -5.74
C ASP A 4 -0.82 -31.49 -4.67
N HIS A 5 0.33 -32.09 -5.02
CA HIS A 5 1.48 -32.18 -4.12
C HIS A 5 2.11 -30.81 -3.83
N SER A 6 2.12 -29.91 -4.82
CA SER A 6 2.68 -28.56 -4.66
C SER A 6 1.79 -27.69 -3.77
N ALA A 7 0.47 -27.86 -3.83
CA ALA A 7 -0.47 -27.17 -2.96
C ALA A 7 -0.35 -27.65 -1.50
N ASP A 8 -0.20 -28.97 -1.29
CA ASP A 8 0.04 -29.53 0.05
C ASP A 8 1.36 -29.01 0.65
N GLU A 9 2.44 -29.00 -0.13
CA GLU A 9 3.74 -28.46 0.30
C GLU A 9 3.62 -26.95 0.64
N ALA A 10 2.93 -26.19 -0.20
CA ALA A 10 2.71 -24.76 0.03
C ALA A 10 1.97 -24.49 1.36
N ARG A 11 0.90 -25.26 1.64
CA ARG A 11 0.17 -25.16 2.89
C ARG A 11 1.04 -25.55 4.10
N LEU A 12 1.85 -26.60 3.99
CA LEU A 12 2.77 -27.00 5.06
C LEU A 12 3.81 -25.91 5.35
N LEU A 13 4.33 -25.25 4.33
CA LEU A 13 5.24 -24.10 4.48
C LEU A 13 4.56 -22.92 5.20
N LEU A 14 3.34 -22.58 4.81
CA LEU A 14 2.56 -21.54 5.50
C LEU A 14 2.33 -21.91 6.97
N LEU A 15 1.89 -23.15 7.24
CA LEU A 15 1.66 -23.67 8.58
C LEU A 15 2.93 -23.71 9.43
N HIS A 16 4.10 -23.92 8.82
CA HIS A 16 5.39 -23.91 9.51
C HIS A 16 5.76 -22.51 10.01
N HIS A 17 5.30 -21.45 9.33
CA HIS A 17 5.67 -20.06 9.63
C HIS A 17 4.60 -19.25 10.38
N VAL A 18 3.47 -19.85 10.78
CA VAL A 18 2.39 -19.16 11.53
C VAL A 18 2.81 -18.64 12.90
N ASP A 19 3.86 -19.20 13.50
CA ASP A 19 4.36 -18.73 14.81
C ASP A 19 5.20 -17.44 14.69
N ARG A 20 5.55 -17.05 13.46
CA ARG A 20 6.31 -15.84 13.12
C ARG A 20 7.68 -15.77 13.81
N SER A 21 8.24 -16.91 14.23
CA SER A 21 9.52 -17.00 14.95
C SER A 21 10.74 -16.80 14.04
N LEU A 22 10.59 -17.05 12.73
CA LEU A 22 11.65 -16.86 11.74
C LEU A 22 11.99 -15.37 11.58
N THR A 23 13.28 -15.03 11.75
CA THR A 23 13.84 -13.68 11.63
C THR A 23 15.09 -13.70 10.75
N GLY A 24 15.59 -12.54 10.33
CA GLY A 24 16.81 -12.43 9.53
C GLY A 24 16.59 -12.59 8.02
N PRO A 25 17.67 -12.56 7.23
CA PRO A 25 17.61 -12.60 5.77
C PRO A 25 17.07 -13.95 5.25
N LEU A 26 16.20 -13.87 4.25
CA LEU A 26 15.61 -15.01 3.56
C LEU A 26 16.22 -15.17 2.16
N GLU A 27 16.89 -16.29 1.92
CA GLU A 27 17.41 -16.63 0.59
C GLU A 27 16.43 -17.48 -0.22
N ASP A 28 15.51 -18.18 0.46
CA ASP A 28 14.56 -19.09 -0.16
C ASP A 28 13.28 -18.35 -0.59
N PRO A 29 12.96 -18.29 -1.90
CA PRO A 29 11.77 -17.59 -2.39
C PRO A 29 10.46 -18.17 -1.86
N ALA A 30 10.35 -19.48 -1.63
CA ALA A 30 9.14 -20.07 -1.07
C ALA A 30 8.94 -19.69 0.41
N VAL A 31 10.03 -19.56 1.18
CA VAL A 31 9.96 -19.11 2.57
C VAL A 31 9.61 -17.61 2.63
N LEU A 32 10.18 -16.79 1.74
CA LEU A 32 9.80 -15.38 1.62
C LEU A 32 8.30 -15.24 1.33
N ALA A 33 7.77 -15.99 0.36
CA ALA A 33 6.35 -16.01 0.05
C ALA A 33 5.48 -16.41 1.25
N ALA A 34 5.91 -17.42 2.01
CA ALA A 34 5.19 -17.89 3.17
C ALA A 34 5.15 -16.84 4.29
N VAL A 35 6.27 -16.15 4.55
CA VAL A 35 6.35 -15.06 5.55
C VAL A 35 5.42 -13.90 5.18
N VAL A 36 5.43 -13.48 3.92
CA VAL A 36 4.53 -12.41 3.43
C VAL A 36 3.07 -12.83 3.52
N GLY A 37 2.74 -14.06 3.08
CA GLY A 37 1.38 -14.61 3.14
C GLY A 37 0.83 -14.67 4.56
N VAL A 38 1.61 -15.20 5.50
CA VAL A 38 1.24 -15.28 6.92
C VAL A 38 1.03 -13.88 7.51
N GLU A 39 1.89 -12.91 7.21
CA GLU A 39 1.71 -11.56 7.77
C GLU A 39 0.47 -10.85 7.20
N ARG A 40 0.10 -11.12 5.94
CA ARG A 40 -1.17 -10.61 5.39
C ARG A 40 -2.38 -11.22 6.09
N LEU A 41 -2.29 -12.48 6.53
CA LEU A 41 -3.31 -13.09 7.38
C LEU A 41 -3.34 -12.48 8.79
N VAL A 42 -2.19 -12.16 9.38
CA VAL A 42 -2.11 -11.43 10.66
C VAL A 42 -2.87 -10.13 10.59
N VAL A 43 -2.64 -9.38 9.52
CA VAL A 43 -3.32 -8.11 9.25
C VAL A 43 -4.83 -8.31 9.10
N ALA A 44 -5.26 -9.24 8.24
CA ALA A 44 -6.69 -9.45 7.96
C ALA A 44 -7.47 -10.01 9.16
N THR A 45 -6.82 -10.84 9.99
CA THR A 45 -7.42 -11.41 11.21
C THR A 45 -7.25 -10.52 12.43
N ARG A 46 -6.39 -9.49 12.34
CA ARG A 46 -5.94 -8.66 13.47
C ARG A 46 -5.40 -9.48 14.64
N SER A 47 -4.76 -10.60 14.35
CA SER A 47 -4.28 -11.55 15.36
C SER A 47 -2.89 -12.07 15.02
N THR A 48 -2.03 -12.14 16.04
CA THR A 48 -0.74 -12.83 15.97
C THR A 48 -0.78 -14.21 16.61
N ASP A 49 -1.96 -14.69 17.03
CA ASP A 49 -2.13 -16.02 17.62
C ASP A 49 -1.98 -17.10 16.53
N ALA A 50 -0.94 -17.92 16.65
CA ALA A 50 -0.65 -19.02 15.75
C ALA A 50 -1.84 -20.01 15.58
N THR A 51 -2.70 -20.14 16.59
CA THR A 51 -3.92 -20.95 16.53
C THR A 51 -4.95 -20.34 15.58
N VAL A 52 -5.18 -19.02 15.66
CA VAL A 52 -6.08 -18.29 14.77
C VAL A 52 -5.59 -18.37 13.33
N LEU A 53 -4.29 -18.15 13.10
CA LEU A 53 -3.69 -18.22 11.77
C LEU A 53 -3.75 -19.63 11.18
N ARG A 54 -3.54 -20.66 12.01
CA ARG A 54 -3.71 -22.07 11.60
C ARG A 54 -5.16 -22.36 11.21
N LEU A 55 -6.13 -21.92 12.01
CA LEU A 55 -7.55 -22.08 11.67
C LEU A 55 -7.89 -21.39 10.35
N ALA A 56 -7.31 -20.22 10.07
CA ALA A 56 -7.47 -19.53 8.78
C ALA A 56 -6.94 -20.38 7.62
N LEU A 57 -5.69 -20.84 7.70
CA LEU A 57 -5.05 -21.68 6.67
C LEU A 57 -5.76 -23.02 6.45
N GLU A 58 -6.39 -23.58 7.48
CA GLU A 58 -7.17 -24.80 7.39
C GLU A 58 -8.61 -24.58 6.88
N GLY A 59 -9.02 -23.33 6.63
CA GLY A 59 -10.40 -23.00 6.23
C GLY A 59 -11.43 -23.23 7.35
N ARG A 60 -10.99 -23.17 8.61
CA ARG A 60 -11.77 -23.48 9.81
C ARG A 60 -12.00 -22.27 10.71
N LEU A 61 -11.49 -21.10 10.33
CA LEU A 61 -11.66 -19.86 11.08
C LEU A 61 -13.14 -19.46 11.12
N THR A 62 -13.63 -19.12 12.31
CA THR A 62 -15.00 -18.64 12.50
C THR A 62 -15.03 -17.21 13.02
N ALA A 63 -16.20 -16.57 12.95
CA ALA A 63 -16.43 -15.24 13.54
C ALA A 63 -16.22 -15.23 15.07
N ARG A 64 -16.23 -16.39 15.74
CA ARG A 64 -15.89 -16.47 17.16
C ARG A 64 -14.39 -16.27 17.40
N ASP A 65 -13.57 -16.79 16.49
CA ASP A 65 -12.12 -16.78 16.60
C ASP A 65 -11.52 -15.43 16.18
N ALA A 66 -12.15 -14.78 15.18
CA ALA A 66 -11.77 -13.45 14.70
C ALA A 66 -13.02 -12.57 14.43
N PRO A 67 -13.61 -11.95 15.47
CA PRO A 67 -14.90 -11.26 15.35
C PRO A 67 -14.95 -10.05 14.41
N THR A 68 -13.80 -9.48 14.07
CA THR A 68 -13.70 -8.31 13.19
C THR A 68 -13.12 -8.64 11.82
N ALA A 69 -12.80 -9.91 11.57
CA ALA A 69 -12.23 -10.35 10.30
C ALA A 69 -13.33 -10.56 9.27
N ASP A 70 -13.05 -10.13 8.04
CA ASP A 70 -13.81 -10.53 6.87
C ASP A 70 -13.33 -11.94 6.46
N LEU A 71 -14.17 -12.95 6.73
CA LEU A 71 -13.82 -14.35 6.47
C LEU A 71 -13.69 -14.68 4.98
N GLU A 72 -14.41 -13.97 4.10
CA GLU A 72 -14.27 -14.13 2.65
C GLU A 72 -12.92 -13.61 2.21
N ARG A 73 -12.56 -12.40 2.66
CA ARG A 73 -11.24 -11.83 2.39
C ARG A 73 -10.09 -12.68 2.94
N VAL A 74 -10.27 -13.27 4.12
CA VAL A 74 -9.28 -14.20 4.70
C VAL A 74 -9.10 -15.42 3.79
N ALA A 75 -10.18 -16.02 3.28
CA ALA A 75 -10.09 -17.17 2.38
C ALA A 75 -9.37 -16.82 1.06
N GLU A 76 -9.64 -15.64 0.49
CA GLU A 76 -8.92 -15.14 -0.69
C GLU A 76 -7.42 -14.99 -0.42
N LEU A 77 -7.05 -14.44 0.75
CA LEU A 77 -5.65 -14.26 1.15
C LEU A 77 -4.93 -15.58 1.35
N VAL A 78 -5.62 -16.62 1.86
CA VAL A 78 -5.05 -17.98 1.95
C VAL A 78 -4.75 -18.52 0.56
N ALA A 79 -5.71 -18.45 -0.37
CA ALA A 79 -5.50 -18.91 -1.75
C ALA A 79 -4.38 -18.13 -2.45
N GLU A 80 -4.30 -16.82 -2.23
CA GLU A 80 -3.23 -15.97 -2.75
C GLU A 80 -1.86 -16.36 -2.16
N ALA A 81 -1.78 -16.60 -0.85
CA ALA A 81 -0.55 -17.03 -0.18
C ALA A 81 -0.08 -18.41 -0.68
N GLU A 82 -0.99 -19.38 -0.83
CA GLU A 82 -0.66 -20.70 -1.38
C GLU A 82 -0.10 -20.56 -2.81
N ASN A 83 -0.72 -19.74 -3.66
CA ASN A 83 -0.22 -19.47 -5.02
C ASN A 83 1.17 -18.85 -5.04
N HIS A 84 1.46 -17.88 -4.16
CA HIS A 84 2.79 -17.28 -4.06
C HIS A 84 3.84 -18.28 -3.56
N VAL A 85 3.49 -19.15 -2.61
CA VAL A 85 4.41 -20.19 -2.13
C VAL A 85 4.68 -21.22 -3.23
N VAL A 86 3.67 -21.64 -4.00
CA VAL A 86 3.87 -22.49 -5.18
C VAL A 86 4.81 -21.83 -6.19
N ALA A 87 4.62 -20.54 -6.49
CA ALA A 87 5.53 -19.80 -7.36
C ALA A 87 6.97 -19.75 -6.78
N GLY A 88 7.10 -19.56 -5.47
CA GLY A 88 8.38 -19.62 -4.77
C GLY A 88 9.04 -21.00 -4.84
N LEU A 89 8.28 -22.10 -4.72
CA LEU A 89 8.77 -23.47 -4.85
C LEU A 89 9.35 -23.73 -6.25
N VAL A 90 8.67 -23.26 -7.29
CA VAL A 90 9.16 -23.33 -8.67
C VAL A 90 10.48 -22.56 -8.80
N ARG A 91 10.53 -21.32 -8.33
CA ARG A 91 11.73 -20.48 -8.38
C ARG A 91 12.91 -21.08 -7.61
N ARG A 92 12.65 -21.70 -6.46
CA ARG A 92 13.65 -22.45 -5.68
C ARG A 92 14.25 -23.58 -6.51
N GLY A 93 13.41 -24.37 -7.19
CA GLY A 93 13.86 -25.46 -8.07
C GLY A 93 14.69 -24.98 -9.26
N GLU A 94 14.44 -23.75 -9.72
CA GLU A 94 15.18 -23.09 -10.81
C GLU A 94 16.43 -22.31 -10.35
N GLY A 95 16.68 -22.23 -9.04
CA GLY A 95 17.79 -21.45 -8.48
C GLY A 95 17.65 -19.94 -8.66
N LEU A 96 16.42 -19.45 -8.83
CA LEU A 96 16.12 -18.02 -8.96
C LEU A 96 16.11 -17.33 -7.59
N PRO A 97 16.49 -16.04 -7.51
CA PRO A 97 16.56 -15.32 -6.25
C PRO A 97 15.18 -15.04 -5.65
N ALA A 98 15.17 -14.80 -4.34
CA ALA A 98 14.05 -14.23 -3.61
C ALA A 98 13.95 -12.72 -3.91
N ASP A 99 12.99 -12.33 -4.76
CA ASP A 99 12.78 -10.96 -5.24
C ASP A 99 11.28 -10.61 -5.25
N ALA A 100 10.92 -9.40 -5.71
CA ALA A 100 9.54 -8.96 -5.77
C ALA A 100 8.61 -9.87 -6.59
N ALA A 101 9.12 -10.55 -7.63
CA ALA A 101 8.30 -11.37 -8.53
C ALA A 101 7.70 -12.60 -7.82
N VAL A 102 8.29 -13.02 -6.70
CA VAL A 102 7.80 -14.12 -5.87
C VAL A 102 6.40 -13.85 -5.32
N VAL A 103 6.14 -12.62 -4.87
CA VAL A 103 4.88 -12.23 -4.22
C VAL A 103 4.07 -11.22 -5.04
N ASN A 104 4.60 -10.77 -6.17
CA ASN A 104 3.91 -9.95 -7.15
C ASN A 104 4.51 -10.13 -8.55
N ALA A 105 4.12 -11.19 -9.26
CA ALA A 105 4.60 -11.45 -10.61
C ALA A 105 4.35 -10.28 -11.59
N ASP A 106 3.26 -9.52 -11.38
CA ASP A 106 2.89 -8.35 -12.21
C ASP A 106 3.88 -7.18 -12.07
N ALA A 107 4.67 -7.13 -10.98
CA ALA A 107 5.65 -6.08 -10.73
C ALA A 107 7.03 -6.38 -11.33
N GLY A 108 7.27 -7.62 -11.77
CA GLY A 108 8.58 -8.07 -12.26
C GLY A 108 9.58 -8.34 -11.15
N GLY A 109 10.79 -8.76 -11.54
CA GLY A 109 11.87 -9.09 -10.61
C GLY A 109 12.73 -7.87 -10.30
N TYR A 110 12.64 -7.34 -9.08
CA TYR A 110 13.54 -6.34 -8.53
C TYR A 110 13.86 -6.64 -7.07
N GLU A 111 14.99 -6.10 -6.61
CA GLU A 111 15.48 -6.32 -5.25
C GLU A 111 14.57 -5.66 -4.22
N ILE A 112 14.18 -6.44 -3.21
CA ILE A 112 13.42 -6.02 -2.04
C ILE A 112 14.19 -6.42 -0.80
N THR A 113 13.84 -5.86 0.37
CA THR A 113 14.34 -6.42 1.63
C THR A 113 13.92 -7.89 1.73
N THR A 114 14.85 -8.76 2.10
CA THR A 114 14.56 -10.17 2.38
C THR A 114 14.61 -10.50 3.86
N ASP A 115 14.87 -9.51 4.73
CA ASP A 115 14.82 -9.73 6.17
C ASP A 115 13.38 -9.99 6.62
N ALA A 116 13.13 -11.14 7.22
CA ALA A 116 11.78 -11.58 7.60
C ALA A 116 11.10 -10.65 8.61
N THR A 117 11.85 -9.99 9.49
CA THR A 117 11.30 -9.02 10.46
C THR A 117 10.87 -7.76 9.73
N LEU A 118 11.72 -7.26 8.82
CA LEU A 118 11.45 -6.07 8.03
C LEU A 118 10.37 -6.27 6.97
N LEU A 119 10.30 -7.45 6.35
CA LEU A 119 9.21 -7.82 5.44
C LEU A 119 7.85 -7.76 6.13
N ARG A 120 7.77 -8.24 7.37
CA ARG A 120 6.52 -8.17 8.15
C ARG A 120 6.14 -6.72 8.46
N ALA A 121 7.11 -5.88 8.82
CA ALA A 121 6.89 -4.44 9.01
C ALA A 121 6.39 -3.76 7.73
N ALA A 122 6.98 -4.10 6.59
CA ALA A 122 6.57 -3.61 5.28
C ALA A 122 5.11 -3.98 4.95
N VAL A 123 4.71 -5.23 5.19
CA VAL A 123 3.32 -5.69 4.99
C VAL A 123 2.34 -4.92 5.87
N ARG A 124 2.66 -4.72 7.16
CA ARG A 124 1.79 -3.96 8.08
C ARG A 124 1.69 -2.49 7.68
N ALA A 125 2.80 -1.86 7.28
CA ALA A 125 2.81 -0.48 6.82
C ALA A 125 1.98 -0.29 5.54
N ALA A 126 2.09 -1.23 4.59
CA ALA A 126 1.25 -1.25 3.40
C ALA A 126 -0.23 -1.26 3.77
N GLN A 127 -0.63 -2.15 4.70
CA GLN A 127 -2.04 -2.17 5.13
C GLN A 127 -2.45 -0.89 5.84
N ARG A 128 -1.66 -0.38 6.80
CA ARG A 128 -2.04 0.84 7.53
C ARG A 128 -2.27 2.03 6.60
N SER A 129 -1.42 2.16 5.57
CA SER A 129 -1.59 3.17 4.53
C SER A 129 -2.88 2.96 3.72
N ILE A 130 -3.20 1.70 3.37
CA ILE A 130 -4.46 1.34 2.69
C ILE A 130 -5.68 1.66 3.56
N ASP A 131 -5.65 1.31 4.84
CA ASP A 131 -6.73 1.53 5.80
C ASP A 131 -6.95 3.04 6.04
N ALA A 132 -5.86 3.82 6.07
CA ALA A 132 -5.92 5.28 6.23
C ALA A 132 -6.51 6.00 5.01
N MET A 133 -6.36 5.42 3.82
CA MET A 133 -6.75 6.04 2.55
C MET A 133 -7.62 5.09 1.70
N PRO A 134 -8.95 5.09 1.91
CA PRO A 134 -9.90 4.24 1.16
C PRO A 134 -9.78 4.36 -0.37
N TYR A 135 -9.23 5.47 -0.83
CA TYR A 135 -8.84 5.71 -2.21
C TYR A 135 -8.06 4.56 -2.87
N TYR A 136 -7.13 3.92 -2.15
CA TYR A 136 -6.36 2.80 -2.70
C TYR A 136 -7.26 1.65 -3.14
N GLY A 137 -8.21 1.28 -2.28
CA GLY A 137 -9.18 0.22 -2.55
C GLY A 137 -10.11 0.60 -3.70
N ALA A 138 -10.66 1.82 -3.67
CA ALA A 138 -11.59 2.30 -4.68
C ALA A 138 -10.97 2.38 -6.09
N ARG A 139 -9.72 2.84 -6.20
CA ARG A 139 -9.06 3.04 -7.51
C ARG A 139 -8.32 1.81 -8.02
N TYR A 140 -7.61 1.10 -7.16
CA TYR A 140 -6.65 0.07 -7.58
C TYR A 140 -7.05 -1.36 -7.16
N GLY A 141 -8.06 -1.50 -6.30
CA GLY A 141 -8.60 -2.78 -5.84
C GLY A 141 -7.54 -3.74 -5.29
N ALA A 142 -7.79 -5.03 -5.44
CA ALA A 142 -6.88 -6.09 -4.96
C ALA A 142 -5.49 -6.02 -5.62
N ARG A 143 -5.40 -5.54 -6.87
CA ARG A 143 -4.12 -5.36 -7.56
C ARG A 143 -3.24 -4.35 -6.83
N GLY A 144 -3.81 -3.21 -6.42
CA GLY A 144 -3.07 -2.19 -5.66
C GLY A 144 -2.44 -2.72 -4.37
N SER A 145 -3.14 -3.61 -3.65
CA SER A 145 -2.64 -4.20 -2.41
C SER A 145 -1.36 -5.05 -2.60
N ARG A 146 -1.25 -5.79 -3.72
CA ARG A 146 -0.03 -6.55 -4.05
C ARG A 146 1.16 -5.64 -4.34
N PHE A 147 0.94 -4.58 -5.12
CA PHE A 147 1.96 -3.57 -5.38
C PHE A 147 2.41 -2.89 -4.10
N ALA A 148 1.48 -2.49 -3.22
CA ALA A 148 1.81 -1.86 -1.95
C ALA A 148 2.76 -2.71 -1.09
N THR A 149 2.57 -4.03 -1.02
CA THR A 149 3.46 -4.92 -0.25
C THR A 149 4.88 -4.96 -0.83
N THR A 150 5.00 -5.09 -2.15
CA THR A 150 6.31 -5.17 -2.83
C THR A 150 7.04 -3.83 -2.88
N ASP A 151 6.31 -2.74 -3.11
CA ASP A 151 6.82 -1.38 -3.04
C ASP A 151 7.28 -1.06 -1.61
N SER A 152 6.56 -1.49 -0.56
CA SER A 152 6.99 -1.33 0.84
C SER A 152 8.31 -2.05 1.10
N ALA A 153 8.43 -3.30 0.64
CA ALA A 153 9.65 -4.10 0.83
C ALA A 153 10.85 -3.52 0.06
N TRP A 154 10.60 -2.91 -1.11
CA TRP A 154 11.60 -2.13 -1.84
C TRP A 154 11.97 -0.84 -1.11
N LEU A 155 10.99 -0.08 -0.60
CA LEU A 155 11.25 1.14 0.16
C LEU A 155 12.14 0.84 1.36
N VAL A 156 11.92 -0.27 2.08
CA VAL A 156 12.80 -0.67 3.19
C VAL A 156 14.23 -0.95 2.73
N SER A 157 14.46 -1.51 1.54
CA SER A 157 15.82 -1.75 1.04
C SER A 157 16.59 -0.45 0.81
N LEU A 158 15.89 0.67 0.54
CA LEU A 158 16.48 2.00 0.39
C LEU A 158 17.04 2.57 1.71
N ALA A 159 16.67 2.02 2.86
CA ALA A 159 17.12 2.52 4.17
C ALA A 159 18.65 2.52 4.30
N TRP A 160 19.33 1.61 3.59
CA TRP A 160 20.79 1.44 3.61
C TRP A 160 21.55 2.36 2.64
N LEU A 161 20.84 3.13 1.82
CA LEU A 161 21.45 4.15 0.97
C LEU A 161 21.83 5.39 1.79
N ASP A 162 22.63 6.26 1.20
CA ASP A 162 22.77 7.61 1.70
C ASP A 162 21.45 8.40 1.53
N GLU A 163 21.25 9.44 2.35
CA GLU A 163 20.01 10.24 2.31
C GLU A 163 19.69 10.76 0.90
N ALA A 164 20.72 11.24 0.20
CA ALA A 164 20.57 11.76 -1.16
C ALA A 164 20.13 10.66 -2.15
N GLY A 165 20.66 9.44 -2.02
CA GLY A 165 20.27 8.28 -2.82
C GLY A 165 18.84 7.86 -2.57
N ALA A 166 18.45 7.68 -1.31
CA ALA A 166 17.09 7.29 -0.94
C ALA A 166 16.06 8.35 -1.40
N VAL A 167 16.34 9.64 -1.18
CA VAL A 167 15.48 10.74 -1.65
C VAL A 167 15.28 10.69 -3.16
N ARG A 168 16.34 10.48 -3.96
CA ARG A 168 16.21 10.39 -5.42
C ARG A 168 15.34 9.21 -5.87
N GLN A 169 15.48 8.05 -5.22
CA GLN A 169 14.69 6.85 -5.53
C GLN A 169 13.22 7.05 -5.17
N VAL A 170 12.93 7.57 -3.98
CA VAL A 170 11.57 7.87 -3.54
C VAL A 170 10.92 8.94 -4.42
N GLN A 171 11.66 9.99 -4.81
CA GLN A 171 11.15 10.98 -5.76
C GLN A 171 10.88 10.37 -7.14
N TRP A 172 11.70 9.43 -7.61
CA TRP A 172 11.42 8.70 -8.83
C TRP A 172 10.10 7.91 -8.72
N LEU A 173 9.90 7.18 -7.63
CA LEU A 173 8.66 6.44 -7.39
C LEU A 173 7.46 7.41 -7.32
N ALA A 174 7.59 8.54 -6.62
CA ALA A 174 6.55 9.56 -6.55
C ALA A 174 6.10 10.05 -7.95
N ARG A 175 7.04 10.27 -8.88
CA ARG A 175 6.71 10.65 -10.27
C ARG A 175 5.95 9.55 -11.00
N VAL A 176 6.40 8.29 -10.85
CA VAL A 176 5.78 7.11 -11.46
C VAL A 176 4.33 6.94 -10.96
N LEU A 177 4.09 7.15 -9.67
CA LEU A 177 2.79 7.03 -9.03
C LEU A 177 1.86 8.21 -9.35
N ALA A 178 2.36 9.44 -9.27
CA ALA A 178 1.59 10.65 -9.57
C ALA A 178 1.07 10.65 -11.02
N ALA A 179 1.88 10.21 -11.98
CA ALA A 179 1.45 10.04 -13.38
C ALA A 179 0.32 9.01 -13.56
N ARG A 180 0.08 8.14 -12.58
CA ARG A 180 -1.03 7.16 -12.53
C ARG A 180 -2.16 7.61 -11.60
N GLY A 181 -2.14 8.90 -11.23
CA GLY A 181 -3.12 9.55 -10.38
C GLY A 181 -3.00 9.20 -8.89
N MET A 182 -1.82 8.77 -8.41
CA MET A 182 -1.55 8.58 -6.98
C MET A 182 -0.64 9.71 -6.49
N PRO A 183 -1.17 10.78 -5.89
CA PRO A 183 -0.37 11.94 -5.49
C PRO A 183 0.73 11.57 -4.49
N SER A 184 1.84 12.30 -4.49
CA SER A 184 3.00 12.03 -3.63
C SER A 184 2.68 12.08 -2.13
N TRP A 185 1.61 12.78 -1.75
CA TRP A 185 1.08 12.76 -0.38
C TRP A 185 0.68 11.37 0.11
N LEU A 186 0.20 10.51 -0.77
CA LEU A 186 -0.10 9.11 -0.43
C LEU A 186 1.19 8.33 -0.10
N LEU A 187 2.28 8.61 -0.83
CA LEU A 187 3.60 8.05 -0.54
C LEU A 187 4.22 8.65 0.74
N GLU A 188 3.96 9.93 1.05
CA GLU A 188 4.31 10.57 2.33
C GLU A 188 3.69 9.81 3.50
N ILE A 189 2.36 9.61 3.48
CA ILE A 189 1.63 8.81 4.49
C ILE A 189 2.21 7.40 4.60
N HIS A 190 2.45 6.75 3.47
CA HIS A 190 2.97 5.39 3.46
C HIS A 190 4.38 5.29 4.07
N LEU A 191 5.27 6.23 3.78
CA LEU A 191 6.61 6.27 4.36
C LEU A 191 6.58 6.52 5.87
N ASP A 192 5.66 7.36 6.35
CA ASP A 192 5.50 7.59 7.80
C ASP A 192 5.05 6.30 8.51
N GLU A 193 4.07 5.58 7.95
CA GLU A 193 3.65 4.27 8.46
C GLU A 193 4.80 3.25 8.41
N LEU A 194 5.59 3.25 7.33
CA LEU A 194 6.72 2.35 7.16
C LEU A 194 7.83 2.61 8.19
N VAL A 195 8.18 3.87 8.41
CA VAL A 195 9.15 4.28 9.42
C VAL A 195 8.66 3.89 10.83
N GLY A 196 7.37 4.08 11.11
CA GLY A 196 6.76 3.68 12.37
C GLY A 196 6.84 2.16 12.59
N GLU A 197 6.45 1.37 11.59
CA GLU A 197 6.48 -0.08 11.64
C GLU A 197 7.89 -0.65 11.79
N VAL A 198 8.88 -0.13 11.06
CA VAL A 198 10.28 -0.58 11.18
C VAL A 198 10.84 -0.24 12.58
N ARG A 199 10.58 0.96 13.12
CA ARG A 199 10.99 1.34 14.49
C ARG A 199 10.37 0.47 15.57
N SER A 200 9.20 -0.11 15.30
CA SER A 200 8.51 -0.96 16.28
C SER A 200 9.13 -2.36 16.41
N VAL A 201 9.91 -2.81 15.43
CA VAL A 201 10.45 -4.18 15.38
C VAL A 201 11.97 -4.27 15.27
N ALA A 202 12.66 -3.17 15.01
CA ALA A 202 14.10 -3.14 14.79
C ALA A 202 14.75 -1.95 15.52
N ASP A 203 16.08 -1.97 15.61
CA ASP A 203 16.85 -0.88 16.21
C ASP A 203 16.56 0.46 15.53
N PRO A 204 16.59 1.60 16.26
CA PRO A 204 16.29 2.91 15.70
C PRO A 204 17.13 3.31 14.48
N GLY A 205 18.33 2.75 14.32
CA GLY A 205 19.18 3.00 13.15
C GLY A 205 18.70 2.32 11.87
N THR A 206 17.86 1.28 11.96
CA THR A 206 17.40 0.47 10.82
C THR A 206 16.48 1.23 9.86
N VAL A 207 15.79 2.29 10.33
CA VAL A 207 15.03 3.16 9.42
C VAL A 207 15.92 3.98 8.48
N GLY A 208 17.21 4.13 8.80
CA GLY A 208 18.22 4.73 7.95
C GLY A 208 17.75 6.02 7.27
N ALA A 209 17.84 6.06 5.94
CA ALA A 209 17.53 7.23 5.13
C ALA A 209 16.02 7.49 4.86
N LEU A 210 15.11 6.61 5.29
CA LEU A 210 13.67 6.74 4.98
C LEU A 210 13.02 8.01 5.55
N PRO A 211 13.31 8.44 6.79
CA PRO A 211 12.76 9.70 7.32
C PRO A 211 13.17 10.92 6.50
N ALA A 212 14.38 10.94 5.94
CA ALA A 212 14.85 12.03 5.07
C ALA A 212 14.07 12.04 3.74
N ALA A 213 13.78 10.86 3.19
CA ALA A 213 12.96 10.74 1.98
C ALA A 213 11.51 11.19 2.20
N ALA A 214 10.89 10.82 3.33
CA ALA A 214 9.55 11.28 3.71
C ALA A 214 9.51 12.81 3.86
N ALA A 215 10.48 13.38 4.60
CA ALA A 215 10.60 14.83 4.80
C ALA A 215 10.80 15.58 3.48
N ALA A 216 11.53 15.01 2.52
CA ALA A 216 11.73 15.61 1.21
C ALA A 216 10.42 15.69 0.39
N LEU A 217 9.57 14.67 0.44
CA LEU A 217 8.24 14.70 -0.20
C LEU A 217 7.33 15.73 0.47
N ALA A 218 7.22 15.69 1.80
CA ALA A 218 6.41 16.64 2.57
C ALA A 218 6.84 18.08 2.31
N SER A 219 8.15 18.35 2.32
CA SER A 219 8.70 19.68 2.01
C SER A 219 8.37 20.11 0.58
N ALA A 220 8.46 19.21 -0.40
CA ALA A 220 8.12 19.54 -1.79
C ALA A 220 6.63 19.93 -1.93
N ARG A 221 5.72 19.14 -1.35
CA ARG A 221 4.28 19.42 -1.33
C ARG A 221 3.99 20.77 -0.66
N ARG A 222 4.51 20.97 0.56
CA ARG A 222 4.25 22.17 1.38
C ARG A 222 4.76 23.49 0.79
N ARG A 223 5.61 23.46 -0.25
CA ARG A 223 5.94 24.68 -1.01
C ARG A 223 4.76 25.25 -1.77
N HIS A 224 3.82 24.40 -2.17
CA HIS A 224 2.67 24.76 -3.01
C HIS A 224 1.35 24.60 -2.26
N VAL A 225 1.22 23.56 -1.44
CA VAL A 225 0.03 23.21 -0.66
C VAL A 225 0.46 22.78 0.74
N ASP A 226 0.26 23.65 1.72
CA ASP A 226 0.50 23.33 3.13
C ASP A 226 -0.62 22.45 3.73
N ASP A 227 -0.46 22.06 4.98
CA ASP A 227 -1.40 21.15 5.65
C ASP A 227 -2.77 21.83 5.88
N GLU A 228 -2.79 23.15 6.10
CA GLU A 228 -4.03 23.93 6.25
C GLU A 228 -4.84 23.96 4.94
N LEU A 229 -4.18 24.20 3.80
CA LEU A 229 -4.86 24.17 2.50
C LEU A 229 -5.33 22.75 2.13
N LEU A 230 -4.57 21.72 2.52
CA LEU A 230 -4.97 20.33 2.29
C LEU A 230 -6.23 19.96 3.08
N GLU A 231 -6.33 20.36 4.35
CA GLU A 231 -7.52 20.19 5.17
C GLU A 231 -8.70 21.03 4.66
N ALA A 232 -8.46 22.29 4.29
CA ALA A 232 -9.49 23.18 3.76
C ALA A 232 -10.05 22.66 2.43
N ALA A 233 -9.19 22.16 1.55
CA ALA A 233 -9.60 21.57 0.28
C ALA A 233 -10.57 20.39 0.48
N ASP A 234 -10.33 19.56 1.49
CA ASP A 234 -11.20 18.44 1.81
C ASP A 234 -12.57 18.89 2.34
N ALA A 235 -12.56 19.89 3.22
CA ALA A 235 -13.80 20.52 3.70
C ALA A 235 -14.60 21.13 2.53
N TRP A 236 -13.94 21.83 1.60
CA TRP A 236 -14.62 22.41 0.44
C TRP A 236 -15.25 21.35 -0.47
N ALA A 237 -14.57 20.21 -0.66
CA ALA A 237 -15.14 19.10 -1.43
C ALA A 237 -16.41 18.55 -0.78
N LEU A 238 -16.41 18.37 0.54
CA LEU A 238 -17.59 17.93 1.28
C LEU A 238 -18.73 18.94 1.18
N GLU A 239 -18.46 20.22 1.49
CA GLU A 239 -19.45 21.31 1.42
C GLU A 239 -20.05 21.45 0.01
N ALA A 240 -19.22 21.34 -1.03
CA ALA A 240 -19.67 21.49 -2.41
C ALA A 240 -20.60 20.35 -2.85
N VAL A 241 -20.34 19.11 -2.40
CA VAL A 241 -21.20 17.97 -2.71
C VAL A 241 -22.49 17.99 -1.89
N GLU A 242 -22.43 18.37 -0.60
CA GLU A 242 -23.62 18.53 0.25
C GLU A 242 -24.60 19.60 -0.27
N ALA A 243 -24.09 20.62 -0.96
CA ALA A 243 -24.91 21.65 -1.60
C ALA A 243 -25.67 21.15 -2.85
N VAL A 244 -25.33 19.99 -3.40
CA VAL A 244 -26.03 19.40 -4.54
C VAL A 244 -27.28 18.65 -4.05
N GLU A 245 -28.45 19.09 -4.51
CA GLU A 245 -29.73 18.49 -4.13
C GLU A 245 -29.76 16.98 -4.48
N GLY A 246 -29.97 16.14 -3.47
CA GLY A 246 -30.05 14.68 -3.62
C GLY A 246 -28.70 13.94 -3.66
N ALA A 247 -27.57 14.64 -3.45
CA ALA A 247 -26.22 14.06 -3.52
C ALA A 247 -25.66 13.63 -2.14
N VAL A 248 -26.50 13.12 -1.26
CA VAL A 248 -26.07 12.62 0.06
C VAL A 248 -25.05 11.49 -0.14
N ASP A 249 -23.90 11.59 0.52
CA ASP A 249 -22.78 10.64 0.43
C ASP A 249 -22.25 10.41 -0.99
N ALA A 250 -22.38 11.39 -1.90
CA ALA A 250 -21.99 11.25 -3.30
C ALA A 250 -20.51 11.53 -3.60
N LEU A 251 -19.68 11.74 -2.56
CA LEU A 251 -18.22 11.82 -2.77
C LEU A 251 -17.70 10.46 -3.25
N PRO A 252 -16.85 10.41 -4.29
CA PRO A 252 -16.36 9.15 -4.84
C PRO A 252 -15.49 8.39 -3.82
N VAL A 253 -14.77 9.13 -2.97
CA VAL A 253 -13.96 8.63 -1.86
C VAL A 253 -13.88 9.68 -0.74
N PRO A 254 -13.66 9.27 0.51
CA PRO A 254 -13.21 10.17 1.56
C PRO A 254 -11.90 10.86 1.16
N ARG A 255 -11.68 12.08 1.66
CA ARG A 255 -10.46 12.86 1.41
C ARG A 255 -10.28 13.33 -0.04
N ALA A 256 -11.36 13.39 -0.83
CA ALA A 256 -11.28 13.75 -2.25
C ALA A 256 -10.65 15.13 -2.48
N GLY A 257 -10.97 16.13 -1.64
CA GLY A 257 -10.40 17.46 -1.77
C GLY A 257 -8.92 17.51 -1.43
N ALA A 258 -8.51 16.80 -0.37
CA ALA A 258 -7.10 16.66 -0.01
C ALA A 258 -6.28 15.95 -1.10
N LEU A 259 -6.85 14.92 -1.74
CA LEU A 259 -6.22 14.24 -2.88
C LEU A 259 -6.01 15.21 -4.06
N MET A 260 -7.02 16.03 -4.39
CA MET A 260 -6.91 17.05 -5.43
C MET A 260 -5.82 18.07 -5.11
N ALA A 261 -5.78 18.56 -3.86
CA ALA A 261 -4.76 19.50 -3.42
C ALA A 261 -3.34 18.92 -3.50
N ALA A 262 -3.16 17.65 -3.10
CA ALA A 262 -1.89 16.96 -3.24
C ALA A 262 -1.47 16.80 -4.71
N ALA A 263 -2.41 16.50 -5.62
CA ALA A 263 -2.10 16.38 -7.05
C ALA A 263 -1.71 17.71 -7.69
N VAL A 264 -2.38 18.82 -7.29
CA VAL A 264 -1.98 20.18 -7.69
C VAL A 264 -0.55 20.49 -7.22
N ALA A 265 -0.19 20.11 -6.00
CA ALA A 265 1.16 20.28 -5.47
C ALA A 265 2.20 19.49 -6.29
N ASP A 266 1.86 18.28 -6.73
CA ASP A 266 2.74 17.46 -7.59
C ASP A 266 2.95 18.09 -8.96
N ALA A 267 1.88 18.59 -9.59
CA ALA A 267 1.96 19.27 -10.88
C ALA A 267 2.84 20.54 -10.79
N ARG A 268 2.65 21.36 -9.76
CA ARG A 268 3.45 22.57 -9.53
C ARG A 268 4.90 22.28 -9.18
N SER A 269 5.15 21.18 -8.47
CA SER A 269 6.51 20.72 -8.14
C SER A 269 7.22 20.05 -9.31
N GLY A 270 6.55 19.81 -10.45
CA GLY A 270 7.09 19.07 -11.59
C GLY A 270 7.27 17.58 -11.32
N VAL A 271 6.57 17.02 -10.32
CA VAL A 271 6.53 15.57 -10.05
C VAL A 271 5.75 14.86 -11.18
N THR A 272 4.66 15.46 -11.61
CA THR A 272 3.90 15.06 -12.80
C THR A 272 3.71 16.27 -13.71
N ARG A 273 3.34 16.02 -14.97
CA ARG A 273 3.04 17.08 -15.93
C ARG A 273 1.78 17.85 -15.55
N ASP A 274 0.76 17.12 -15.10
CA ASP A 274 -0.56 17.61 -14.72
C ASP A 274 -1.23 16.60 -13.76
N ASP A 275 -2.36 17.00 -13.19
CA ASP A 275 -3.15 16.25 -12.21
C ASP A 275 -4.39 15.58 -12.82
N THR A 276 -4.51 15.57 -14.15
CA THR A 276 -5.69 15.07 -14.88
C THR A 276 -5.98 13.60 -14.56
N ALA A 277 -4.94 12.77 -14.42
CA ALA A 277 -5.11 11.35 -14.09
C ALA A 277 -5.86 11.12 -12.75
N LEU A 278 -5.72 12.02 -11.78
CA LEU A 278 -6.53 11.96 -10.56
C LEU A 278 -7.91 12.60 -10.78
N LEU A 279 -7.93 13.80 -11.34
CA LEU A 279 -9.16 14.58 -11.50
C LEU A 279 -10.20 13.83 -12.33
N ASP A 280 -9.81 13.31 -13.49
CA ASP A 280 -10.67 12.52 -14.38
C ASP A 280 -11.27 11.31 -13.66
N TRP A 281 -10.51 10.69 -12.76
CA TRP A 281 -11.00 9.56 -11.98
C TRP A 281 -12.06 9.98 -10.95
N LEU A 282 -11.83 11.10 -10.25
CA LEU A 282 -12.74 11.65 -9.23
C LEU A 282 -14.04 12.21 -9.85
N THR A 283 -13.99 12.69 -11.09
CA THR A 283 -15.12 13.33 -11.77
C THR A 283 -15.75 12.47 -12.86
N ASP A 284 -15.45 11.18 -12.89
CA ASP A 284 -15.99 10.22 -13.87
C ASP A 284 -17.50 10.05 -13.69
N GLY A 285 -18.25 10.22 -14.79
CA GLY A 285 -19.72 10.09 -14.81
C GLY A 285 -20.23 8.68 -14.47
N GLU A 286 -19.39 7.65 -14.56
CA GLU A 286 -19.74 6.31 -14.06
C GLU A 286 -19.69 6.21 -12.52
N ARG A 287 -19.02 7.16 -11.84
CA ARG A 287 -18.83 7.18 -10.37
C ARG A 287 -19.67 8.23 -9.68
N VAL A 288 -19.78 9.41 -10.28
CA VAL A 288 -20.49 10.55 -9.68
C VAL A 288 -21.47 11.16 -10.68
N PRO A 289 -22.63 11.67 -10.23
CA PRO A 289 -23.54 12.42 -11.09
C PRO A 289 -22.90 13.72 -11.64
N ASP A 290 -23.34 14.18 -12.82
CA ASP A 290 -22.81 15.40 -13.46
C ASP A 290 -22.78 16.65 -12.55
N PRO A 291 -23.80 16.93 -11.71
CA PRO A 291 -23.74 18.08 -10.79
C PRO A 291 -22.62 17.95 -9.75
N VAL A 292 -22.34 16.73 -9.28
CA VAL A 292 -21.26 16.44 -8.33
C VAL A 292 -19.91 16.60 -9.00
N ALA A 293 -19.73 16.06 -10.20
CA ALA A 293 -18.52 16.26 -11.00
C ALA A 293 -18.23 17.76 -11.21
N THR A 294 -19.27 18.54 -11.54
CA THR A 294 -19.17 20.00 -11.72
C THR A 294 -18.71 20.70 -10.43
N ALA A 295 -19.31 20.34 -9.29
CA ALA A 295 -18.93 20.90 -7.99
C ALA A 295 -17.47 20.59 -7.62
N LEU A 296 -17.00 19.36 -7.87
CA LEU A 296 -15.60 18.97 -7.64
C LEU A 296 -14.62 19.74 -8.55
N LEU A 297 -15.00 20.00 -9.81
CA LEU A 297 -14.18 20.82 -10.72
C LEU A 297 -14.08 22.28 -10.28
N GLU A 298 -15.10 22.82 -9.61
CA GLU A 298 -15.04 24.16 -9.01
C GLU A 298 -14.12 24.20 -7.79
N VAL A 299 -14.19 23.17 -6.94
CA VAL A 299 -13.26 22.98 -5.81
C VAL A 299 -11.82 22.88 -6.31
N HIS A 300 -11.57 22.07 -7.34
CA HIS A 300 -10.26 21.94 -7.97
C HIS A 300 -9.71 23.29 -8.46
N ARG A 301 -10.54 24.11 -9.11
CA ARG A 301 -10.14 25.46 -9.56
C ARG A 301 -9.77 26.36 -8.38
N ARG A 302 -10.56 26.33 -7.31
CA ARG A 302 -10.27 27.08 -6.08
C ARG A 302 -8.93 26.65 -5.46
N ILE A 303 -8.65 25.35 -5.42
CA ILE A 303 -7.37 24.82 -4.94
C ILE A 303 -6.21 25.36 -5.78
N ILE A 304 -6.35 25.39 -7.11
CA ILE A 304 -5.33 25.97 -7.99
C ILE A 304 -5.12 27.46 -7.68
N ASP A 305 -6.18 28.23 -7.44
CA ASP A 305 -6.05 29.67 -7.17
C ASP A 305 -5.37 29.97 -5.83
N GLU A 306 -5.57 29.11 -4.82
CA GLU A 306 -4.99 29.26 -3.46
C GLU A 306 -3.58 28.66 -3.33
N ALA A 307 -3.22 27.71 -4.20
CA ALA A 307 -1.88 27.11 -4.20
C ALA A 307 -0.80 28.14 -4.59
N ARG A 308 0.39 28.01 -4.00
CA ARG A 308 1.54 28.92 -4.19
C ARG A 308 2.50 28.50 -5.29
#